data_AF-A0A7K2DFV2-F1
#
_entry.id   AF-A0A7K2DFV2-F1
#
_cell.length_a   1.000
_cell.length_b   1.000
_cell.length_c   1.000
_cell.angle_alpha   90.00
_cell.angle_beta   90.00
_cell.angle_gamma   90.00
#
_symmetry.space_group_name_H-M   'P 1'
#
loop_
_entity.id
_entity.type
_entity.pdbx_description
1 polymer ?
#
loop_
_entity_poly.entity_id
_entity_poly.type
_entity_poly.pdbx_seq_one_letter_code
_entity_poly.pdbx_strand_id
1 'polypeptide(L)'
;VADADRWADRYGADVWIHEADADAAPYATAVFEGDEIVEVAPGVVTVPTPGHTEGSVVFNIDGRWLLTGDTLHWNHRRGELDVFAGAMFHSWEALADSMDRLATLPVEWILPGHGNWHHVGAALYGEQMARLGPAMREIGRDGWSDRPNNAYDWY
;
A
#
# COMPACT_ATOMS: atom_id res chain seq x y z
N VAL A 1 -9.59 2.95 13.39
CA VAL A 1 -9.86 2.71 11.94
C VAL A 1 -10.64 1.40 11.79
N ALA A 2 -11.74 1.39 11.01
CA ALA A 2 -12.51 0.18 10.62
C ALA A 2 -12.81 -0.86 11.74
N ASP A 3 -13.09 -0.41 12.96
CA ASP A 3 -13.33 -1.26 14.13
C ASP A 3 -12.18 -2.25 14.44
N ALA A 4 -10.94 -1.93 14.07
CA ALA A 4 -9.78 -2.79 14.30
C ALA A 4 -9.56 -3.13 15.78
N ASP A 5 -9.89 -2.20 16.69
CA ASP A 5 -9.92 -2.41 18.14
C ASP A 5 -10.88 -3.56 18.52
N ARG A 6 -12.10 -3.54 18.00
CA ARG A 6 -13.12 -4.56 18.30
C ARG A 6 -12.73 -5.94 17.76
N TRP A 7 -12.11 -5.98 16.59
CA TRP A 7 -11.63 -7.22 16.00
C TRP A 7 -10.43 -7.78 16.76
N ALA A 8 -9.50 -6.92 17.18
CA ALA A 8 -8.37 -7.31 18.02
C ALA A 8 -8.85 -7.90 19.34
N ASP A 9 -9.75 -7.22 20.04
CA ASP A 9 -10.35 -7.70 21.29
C ASP A 9 -11.06 -9.04 21.10
N ARG A 10 -11.82 -9.19 20.01
CA ARG A 10 -12.57 -10.41 19.71
C ARG A 10 -11.67 -11.62 19.47
N TYR A 11 -10.54 -11.43 18.80
CA TYR A 11 -9.67 -12.51 18.36
C TYR A 11 -8.38 -12.64 19.18
N GLY A 12 -8.15 -11.75 20.15
CA GLY A 12 -6.88 -11.67 20.87
C GLY A 12 -5.71 -11.41 19.93
N ALA A 13 -5.94 -10.59 18.90
CA ALA A 13 -4.95 -10.31 17.86
C ALA A 13 -4.12 -9.08 18.22
N ASP A 14 -2.85 -9.10 17.82
CA ASP A 14 -2.02 -7.90 17.88
C ASP A 14 -2.45 -6.87 16.84
N VAL A 15 -2.40 -5.60 17.23
CA VAL A 15 -2.64 -4.46 16.35
C VAL A 15 -1.32 -3.74 16.17
N TRP A 16 -0.82 -3.77 14.94
CA TRP A 16 0.42 -3.12 14.56
C TRP A 16 0.15 -1.81 13.84
N ILE A 17 0.92 -0.78 14.16
CA ILE A 17 0.86 0.53 13.49
C ILE A 17 2.25 1.14 13.36
N HIS A 18 2.47 2.02 12.38
CA HIS A 18 3.70 2.79 12.30
C HIS A 18 3.66 4.00 13.24
N GLU A 19 4.78 4.38 13.85
CA GLU A 19 4.86 5.49 14.83
C GLU A 19 4.31 6.81 14.29
N ALA A 20 4.59 7.11 13.02
CA ALA A 20 4.13 8.34 12.37
C ALA A 20 2.59 8.46 12.24
N ASP A 21 1.87 7.34 12.35
CA ASP A 21 0.40 7.29 12.29
C ASP A 21 -0.21 6.80 13.62
N ALA A 22 0.57 6.68 14.70
CA ALA A 22 0.15 6.03 15.95
C ALA A 22 -1.14 6.63 16.56
N ASP A 23 -1.34 7.94 16.41
CA ASP A 23 -2.55 8.64 16.87
C ASP A 23 -3.85 8.11 16.24
N ALA A 24 -3.78 7.46 15.07
CA ALA A 24 -4.94 6.86 14.40
C ALA A 24 -5.39 5.54 15.03
N ALA A 25 -4.53 4.87 15.80
CA ALA A 25 -4.82 3.66 16.56
C ALA A 25 -4.11 3.68 17.92
N PRO A 26 -4.55 4.51 18.88
CA PRO A 26 -3.94 4.57 20.22
C PRO A 26 -4.08 3.27 21.04
N TYR A 27 -4.86 2.31 20.53
CA TYR A 27 -5.04 0.96 21.06
C TYR A 27 -4.09 -0.07 20.44
N ALA A 28 -3.17 0.33 19.57
CA ALA A 28 -2.19 -0.56 18.96
C ALA A 28 -1.35 -1.27 20.04
N THR A 29 -1.13 -2.57 19.87
CA THR A 29 -0.33 -3.39 20.79
C THR A 29 1.15 -3.42 20.43
N ALA A 30 1.49 -3.03 19.19
CA ALA A 30 2.86 -2.95 18.71
C ALA A 30 3.03 -1.78 17.72
N VAL A 31 4.22 -1.17 17.74
CA VAL A 31 4.54 0.00 16.92
C VAL A 31 5.81 -0.29 16.11
N PHE A 32 5.77 -0.01 14.81
CA PHE A 32 6.95 0.03 13.95
C PHE A 32 7.64 1.39 14.08
N GLU A 33 8.96 1.38 14.15
CA GLU A 33 9.79 2.58 14.18
C GLU A 33 10.64 2.63 12.90
N GLY A 34 10.70 3.81 12.29
CA GLY A 34 11.46 4.05 11.07
C GLY A 34 11.12 3.15 9.87
N ASP A 35 12.10 3.00 8.97
CA ASP A 35 11.87 2.43 7.64
C ASP A 35 12.24 0.93 7.50
N GLU A 36 12.41 0.21 8.61
CA GLU A 36 12.86 -1.18 8.60
C GLU A 36 11.75 -2.18 8.20
N ILE A 37 12.14 -3.28 7.55
CA ILE A 37 11.23 -4.41 7.26
C ILE A 37 11.19 -5.29 8.50
N VAL A 38 9.98 -5.57 9.01
CA VAL A 38 9.79 -6.36 10.23
C VAL A 38 8.92 -7.59 9.91
N GLU A 39 9.34 -8.77 10.36
CA GLU A 39 8.48 -9.96 10.33
C GLU A 39 7.58 -9.95 11.58
N VAL A 40 6.27 -9.77 11.38
CA VAL A 40 5.29 -9.63 12.47
C VAL A 40 4.62 -10.94 12.85
N ALA A 41 4.65 -11.91 11.95
CA ALA A 41 4.21 -13.28 12.15
C ALA A 41 4.95 -14.18 11.14
N PRO A 42 5.01 -15.50 11.34
CA PRO A 42 5.64 -16.41 10.39
C PRO A 42 5.13 -16.20 8.97
N GLY A 43 6.02 -15.77 8.07
CA GLY A 43 5.68 -15.50 6.67
C GLY A 43 4.96 -14.17 6.42
N VAL A 44 4.78 -13.32 7.42
CA VAL A 44 4.16 -11.99 7.28
C VAL A 44 5.19 -10.91 7.58
N VAL A 45 5.61 -10.20 6.55
CA VAL A 45 6.57 -9.10 6.67
C VAL A 45 5.91 -7.77 6.35
N THR A 46 6.26 -6.73 7.10
CA THR A 46 5.82 -5.37 6.85
C THR A 46 6.86 -4.60 6.06
N VAL A 47 6.38 -3.77 5.14
CA VAL A 47 7.23 -2.88 4.35
C VAL A 47 6.69 -1.46 4.53
N PRO A 48 7.46 -0.55 5.16
CA PRO A 48 7.12 0.87 5.20
C PRO A 48 7.02 1.44 3.78
N THR A 49 5.93 2.17 3.54
CA THR A 49 5.58 2.77 2.26
C THR A 49 5.06 4.19 2.46
N PRO A 50 5.88 5.12 3.00
CA PRO A 50 5.45 6.50 3.21
C PRO A 50 5.00 7.12 1.89
N GLY A 51 3.89 7.85 1.93
CA GLY A 51 3.37 8.51 0.74
C GLY A 51 1.90 8.88 0.87
N HIS A 52 1.02 7.89 0.97
CA HIS A 52 -0.40 8.13 1.25
C HIS A 52 -0.57 8.83 2.61
N THR A 53 0.01 8.24 3.65
CA THR A 53 0.36 8.87 4.94
C THR A 53 1.85 8.69 5.19
N GLU A 54 2.39 9.35 6.21
CA GLU A 54 3.79 9.15 6.62
C GLU A 54 3.99 7.74 7.19
N GLY A 55 3.03 7.24 7.99
CA GLY A 55 3.07 5.91 8.59
C GLY A 55 2.42 4.79 7.76
N SER A 56 2.24 5.00 6.45
CA SER A 56 1.68 3.96 5.58
C SER A 56 2.59 2.73 5.52
N VAL A 57 2.01 1.55 5.72
CA VAL A 57 2.71 0.25 5.71
C VAL A 57 1.91 -0.75 4.89
N VAL A 58 2.60 -1.62 4.15
CA VAL A 58 2.00 -2.78 3.50
C VAL A 58 2.45 -4.08 4.16
N PHE A 59 1.61 -5.11 4.09
CA PHE A 59 1.92 -6.45 4.61
C PHE A 59 2.09 -7.41 3.44
N ASN A 60 3.27 -8.00 3.32
CA ASN A 60 3.55 -9.08 2.39
C ASN A 60 3.45 -10.43 3.11
N ILE A 61 2.62 -11.33 2.57
CA ILE A 61 2.38 -12.66 3.12
C ILE A 61 3.00 -13.68 2.17
N ASP A 62 3.89 -14.52 2.69
CA ASP A 62 4.62 -15.60 2.03
C ASP A 62 5.29 -15.21 0.69
N GLY A 63 5.64 -13.94 0.51
CA GLY A 63 6.18 -13.43 -0.75
C GLY A 63 5.15 -13.30 -1.88
N ARG A 64 3.86 -13.61 -1.65
CA ARG A 64 2.86 -13.78 -2.72
C ARG A 64 1.65 -12.85 -2.63
N TRP A 65 1.18 -12.54 -1.44
CA TRP A 65 0.02 -11.66 -1.23
C TRP A 65 0.49 -10.33 -0.65
N LEU A 66 -0.03 -9.22 -1.16
CA LEU A 66 0.29 -7.88 -0.67
C LEU A 66 -1.00 -7.18 -0.24
N LEU A 67 -1.14 -6.97 1.06
CA LEU A 67 -2.17 -6.12 1.64
C LEU A 67 -1.62 -4.69 1.64
N THR A 68 -2.18 -3.85 0.77
CA THR A 68 -1.55 -2.59 0.39
C THR A 68 -2.15 -1.35 1.06
N GLY A 69 -3.26 -1.51 1.79
CA GLY A 69 -4.02 -0.35 2.26
C GLY A 69 -4.33 0.59 1.10
N ASP A 70 -4.08 1.88 1.30
CA ASP A 70 -4.28 2.91 0.27
C ASP A 70 -2.97 3.32 -0.45
N THR A 71 -1.93 2.49 -0.35
CA THR A 71 -0.64 2.71 -1.01
C THR A 71 -0.70 2.35 -2.50
N LEU A 72 -1.29 1.20 -2.84
CA LEU A 72 -1.27 0.61 -4.19
C LEU A 72 -2.57 -0.15 -4.44
N HIS A 73 -3.13 -0.06 -5.64
CA HIS A 73 -4.31 -0.84 -6.01
C HIS A 73 -4.25 -1.34 -7.45
N TRP A 74 -5.11 -2.30 -7.79
CA TRP A 74 -5.39 -2.65 -9.17
C TRP A 74 -6.48 -1.73 -9.73
N ASN A 75 -6.17 -0.96 -10.76
CA ASN A 75 -7.14 -0.16 -11.48
C ASN A 75 -7.81 -1.02 -12.57
N HIS A 76 -9.01 -1.54 -12.26
CA HIS A 76 -9.78 -2.36 -13.19
C HIS A 76 -10.15 -1.67 -14.50
N ARG A 77 -10.19 -0.33 -14.53
CA ARG A 77 -10.58 0.43 -15.71
C ARG A 77 -9.41 0.63 -16.68
N ARG A 78 -8.19 0.69 -16.14
CA ARG A 78 -6.95 0.75 -16.93
C ARG A 78 -6.32 -0.61 -17.17
N GLY A 79 -6.65 -1.61 -16.37
CA GLY A 79 -6.02 -2.93 -16.42
C GLY A 79 -4.57 -2.91 -15.95
N GLU A 80 -4.25 -2.06 -14.96
CA GLU A 80 -2.89 -1.92 -14.43
C GLU A 80 -2.88 -1.54 -12.94
N LEU A 81 -1.72 -1.71 -12.32
CA LEU A 81 -1.36 -1.19 -11.01
C LEU A 81 -1.35 0.33 -11.02
N ASP A 82 -1.90 0.92 -9.96
CA ASP A 82 -2.13 2.35 -9.86
C ASP A 82 -2.15 2.80 -8.39
N VAL A 83 -2.11 4.12 -8.18
CA VAL A 83 -2.07 4.76 -6.86
C VAL A 83 -3.17 5.82 -6.72
N PHE A 84 -3.58 6.09 -5.48
CA PHE A 84 -4.64 7.05 -5.15
C PHE A 84 -4.13 8.49 -5.08
N ALA A 85 -3.73 9.08 -6.23
CA ALA A 85 -3.13 10.43 -6.27
C ALA A 85 -4.00 11.55 -5.67
N GLY A 86 -5.33 11.41 -5.76
CA GLY A 86 -6.30 12.36 -5.23
C GLY A 86 -6.46 12.33 -3.70
N ALA A 87 -6.17 11.20 -3.06
CA ALA A 87 -6.22 11.02 -1.61
C ALA A 87 -4.80 10.72 -1.10
N MET A 88 -3.91 11.71 -1.21
CA MET A 88 -2.54 11.61 -0.73
C MET A 88 -2.28 12.76 0.24
N PHE A 89 -1.84 12.41 1.44
CA PHE A 89 -1.76 13.29 2.60
C PHE A 89 -0.32 13.56 3.07
N HIS A 90 0.67 12.84 2.52
CA HIS A 90 2.07 13.02 2.90
C HIS A 90 2.96 13.47 1.74
N SER A 91 3.44 12.56 0.88
CA SER A 91 4.43 12.91 -0.16
C SER A 91 4.33 12.06 -1.41
N TRP A 92 4.28 12.72 -2.58
CA TRP A 92 4.27 12.05 -3.88
C TRP A 92 5.60 11.37 -4.19
N GLU A 93 6.72 12.05 -3.88
CA GLU A 93 8.07 11.53 -4.11
C GLU A 93 8.34 10.32 -3.22
N ALA A 94 7.94 10.38 -1.95
CA ALA A 94 8.06 9.25 -1.04
C ALA A 94 7.22 8.05 -1.50
N LEU A 95 6.02 8.29 -2.04
CA LEU A 95 5.20 7.21 -2.60
C LEU A 95 5.89 6.57 -3.82
N ALA A 96 6.52 7.36 -4.68
CA ALA A 96 7.27 6.84 -5.82
C ALA A 96 8.49 6.01 -5.37
N ASP A 97 9.23 6.45 -4.35
CA ASP A 97 10.31 5.68 -3.72
C ASP A 97 9.76 4.36 -3.12
N SER A 98 8.59 4.42 -2.50
CA SER A 98 7.90 3.24 -1.98
C SER A 98 7.53 2.25 -3.09
N MET A 99 7.13 2.72 -4.28
CA MET A 99 6.85 1.83 -5.41
C MET A 99 8.11 1.10 -5.89
N ASP A 100 9.26 1.79 -5.91
CA ASP A 100 10.54 1.16 -6.26
C ASP A 100 10.93 0.08 -5.25
N ARG A 101 10.68 0.31 -3.96
CA ARG A 101 10.89 -0.69 -2.91
C ARG A 101 10.00 -1.92 -3.12
N LEU A 102 8.71 -1.72 -3.39
CA LEU A 102 7.75 -2.81 -3.63
C LEU A 102 8.01 -3.59 -4.92
N ALA A 103 8.68 -2.97 -5.91
CA ALA A 103 9.07 -3.65 -7.16
C ALA A 103 10.06 -4.80 -6.94
N THR A 104 10.71 -4.88 -5.77
CA THR A 104 11.65 -5.96 -5.43
C THR A 104 10.96 -7.25 -4.96
N LEU A 105 9.64 -7.22 -4.73
CA LEU A 105 8.87 -8.34 -4.18
C LEU A 105 8.23 -9.21 -5.29
N PRO A 106 8.17 -10.54 -5.15
CA PRO A 106 7.59 -11.43 -6.16
C PRO A 106 6.05 -11.64 -5.98
N VAL A 107 5.30 -10.54 -5.90
CA VAL A 107 3.86 -10.56 -5.55
C VAL A 107 2.98 -11.09 -6.68
N GLU A 108 1.98 -11.91 -6.33
CA GLU A 108 0.97 -12.43 -7.25
C GLU A 108 -0.41 -11.78 -7.04
N TRP A 109 -0.72 -11.38 -5.80
CA TRP A 109 -2.03 -10.87 -5.40
C TRP A 109 -1.94 -9.49 -4.75
N ILE A 110 -2.83 -8.59 -5.16
CA ILE A 110 -3.00 -7.27 -4.55
C ILE A 110 -4.33 -7.21 -3.82
N LEU A 111 -4.29 -6.77 -2.57
CA LEU A 111 -5.45 -6.64 -1.68
C LEU A 111 -5.47 -5.20 -1.12
N PRO A 112 -6.08 -4.25 -1.83
CA PRO A 112 -6.11 -2.86 -1.42
C PRO A 112 -7.14 -2.60 -0.31
N GLY A 113 -6.96 -1.50 0.42
CA GLY A 113 -7.94 -0.98 1.38
C GLY A 113 -9.22 -0.51 0.69
N HIS A 114 -9.11 -0.04 -0.55
CA HIS A 114 -10.22 0.36 -1.40
C HIS A 114 -10.17 -0.29 -2.79
N GLY A 115 -11.32 -0.69 -3.30
CA GLY A 115 -11.44 -1.42 -4.57
C GLY A 115 -11.50 -2.93 -4.36
N ASN A 116 -11.22 -3.70 -5.41
CA ASN A 116 -11.25 -5.16 -5.36
C ASN A 116 -9.84 -5.74 -5.31
N TRP A 117 -9.72 -6.88 -4.65
CA TRP A 117 -8.56 -7.76 -4.78
C TRP A 117 -8.39 -8.24 -6.23
N HIS A 118 -7.14 -8.43 -6.65
CA HIS A 118 -6.82 -8.89 -8.00
C HIS A 118 -5.62 -9.84 -8.01
N HIS A 119 -5.72 -10.89 -8.82
CA HIS A 119 -4.59 -11.76 -9.15
C HIS A 119 -3.84 -11.17 -10.35
N VAL A 120 -2.75 -10.47 -10.08
CA VAL A 120 -1.90 -9.85 -11.11
C VAL A 120 -0.98 -10.91 -11.74
N GLY A 121 -0.47 -11.83 -10.91
CA GLY A 121 0.59 -12.77 -11.26
C GLY A 121 1.98 -12.12 -11.24
N ALA A 122 2.98 -12.87 -10.76
CA ALA A 122 4.32 -12.33 -10.47
C ALA A 122 5.02 -11.65 -11.65
N ALA A 123 4.84 -12.18 -12.87
CA ALA A 123 5.47 -11.61 -14.07
C ALA A 123 4.92 -10.22 -14.40
N LEU A 124 3.58 -10.07 -14.45
CA LEU A 124 2.95 -8.79 -14.74
C LEU A 124 3.13 -7.79 -13.59
N TYR A 125 3.12 -8.26 -12.35
CA TYR A 125 3.42 -7.42 -11.19
C TYR A 125 4.81 -6.81 -11.31
N GLY A 126 5.84 -7.63 -11.56
CA GLY A 126 7.21 -7.15 -11.71
C GLY A 126 7.37 -6.16 -12.85
N GLU A 127 6.77 -6.44 -14.02
CA GLU A 127 6.77 -5.53 -15.17
C GLU A 127 6.15 -4.17 -14.83
N GLN A 128 4.97 -4.17 -14.21
CA GLN A 128 4.25 -2.94 -13.93
C GLN A 128 4.84 -2.15 -12.77
N MET A 129 5.34 -2.81 -11.72
CA MET A 129 5.99 -2.13 -10.60
C MET A 129 7.31 -1.48 -11.02
N ALA A 130 8.10 -2.12 -11.88
CA ALA A 130 9.37 -1.58 -12.37
C ALA A 130 9.22 -0.24 -13.11
N ARG A 131 8.05 0.03 -13.69
CA ARG A 131 7.74 1.31 -14.36
C ARG A 131 6.98 2.31 -13.49
N LEU A 132 6.38 1.87 -12.38
CA LEU A 132 5.42 2.68 -11.62
C LEU A 132 6.08 3.88 -10.94
N GLY A 133 7.12 3.66 -10.14
CA GLY A 133 7.88 4.73 -9.48
C GLY A 133 8.49 5.74 -10.48
N PRO A 134 9.18 5.30 -11.55
CA PRO A 134 9.67 6.21 -12.59
C PRO A 134 8.56 7.03 -13.26
N ALA A 135 7.45 6.40 -13.65
CA ALA A 135 6.33 7.09 -14.29
C ALA A 135 5.68 8.12 -13.35
N MET A 136 5.56 7.81 -12.06
CA MET A 136 5.05 8.75 -11.07
C MET A 136 5.90 10.01 -10.98
N ARG A 137 7.23 9.87 -10.99
CA ARG A 137 8.16 11.02 -10.94
C ARG A 137 8.11 11.83 -12.23
N GLU A 138 7.99 11.18 -13.39
CA GLU A 138 7.91 11.85 -14.68
C GLU A 138 6.59 12.63 -14.86
N ILE A 139 5.46 12.00 -14.55
CA ILE A 139 4.13 12.58 -14.78
C ILE A 139 3.79 13.62 -13.70
N GLY A 140 4.26 13.41 -12.46
CA GLY A 140 3.89 14.23 -11.31
C GLY A 140 2.46 13.97 -10.82
N ARG A 141 2.14 14.43 -9.60
CA ARG A 141 0.84 14.18 -8.95
C ARG A 141 -0.36 14.70 -9.75
N ASP A 142 -0.28 15.95 -10.21
CA ASP A 142 -1.40 16.59 -10.91
C ASP A 142 -1.65 15.90 -12.25
N GLY A 143 -0.58 15.67 -13.02
CA GLY A 143 -0.65 14.90 -14.26
C GLY A 143 -1.17 13.48 -14.04
N TRP A 144 -0.85 12.84 -12.91
CA TRP A 144 -1.34 11.50 -12.58
C TRP A 144 -2.83 11.50 -12.29
N SER A 145 -3.30 12.53 -11.57
CA SER A 145 -4.72 12.72 -11.22
C SER A 145 -5.59 12.97 -12.45
N ASP A 146 -5.04 13.69 -13.45
CA ASP A 146 -5.71 14.00 -14.71
C ASP A 146 -5.77 12.83 -15.69
N ARG A 147 -5.08 11.71 -15.42
CA ARG A 147 -5.14 10.52 -16.27
C ARG A 147 -6.59 10.02 -16.34
N PRO A 148 -7.11 9.65 -17.54
CA PRO A 148 -8.47 9.16 -17.68
C PRO A 148 -8.67 7.81 -16.99
N ASN A 149 -9.91 7.46 -16.63
CA ASN A 149 -10.24 6.20 -15.96
C ASN A 149 -9.52 6.05 -14.61
N ASN A 150 -9.44 7.14 -13.83
CA ASN A 150 -8.85 7.11 -12.50
C ASN A 150 -9.81 6.40 -11.51
N ALA A 151 -9.31 6.14 -10.29
CA ALA A 151 -10.07 5.45 -9.25
C ALA A 151 -11.33 6.20 -8.76
N TYR A 152 -11.46 7.49 -9.07
CA TYR A 152 -12.54 8.38 -8.64
C TYR A 152 -13.54 8.71 -9.74
N ASP A 153 -13.38 8.15 -10.93
CA ASP A 153 -14.30 8.40 -12.05
C ASP A 153 -15.62 7.65 -11.83
N TRP A 154 -16.48 8.09 -10.90
CA TRP A 154 -17.72 7.36 -10.56
C TRP A 154 -18.80 7.38 -11.65
N TYR A 155 -18.54 8.01 -12.81
CA TYR A 155 -19.51 8.27 -13.88
C TYR A 155 -19.04 7.72 -15.24
#